data_AF-A0A2K3KD95-F1
#
_entry.id   AF-A0A2K3KD95-F1
#
_cell.length_a   1.000
_cell.length_b   1.000
_cell.length_c   1.000
_cell.angle_alpha   90.00
_cell.angle_beta   90.00
_cell.angle_gamma   90.00
#
_symmetry.space_group_name_H-M   'P 1'
#
loop_
_entity.id
_entity.type
_entity.pdbx_description
1 polymer ?
#
loop_
_entity_poly.entity_id
_entity_poly.type
_entity_poly.pdbx_seq_one_letter_code
_entity_poly.pdbx_strand_id
1 'polypeptide(L)'
;MSAARHHLIVRSQSYLRGLCLLDSPLPSVFSTSRVTLKQTELNYPVSLNNGCHLKVCSCDGILCINTTSPHERSAILWNPSFRNFKILPPLEFEWEYGTAPPIYSFGYDHFIDSYKIIVVSSAYWKTEKIEVGVHSLGTNDWRRIHEIPISGKILESGIFVSGTINWLVFDISNWSSGLATIVSLDLEKESYRMLPQPDLEWHTWKNSLGMLRDCLCIFDGSDDMFFDVWIMKEYGNRESWTKL
;
A
#
# COMPACT_ATOMS: atom_id res chain seq x y z
N MET A 1 -12.85 -13.87 25.00
CA MET A 1 -12.88 -12.56 24.33
C MET A 1 -11.46 -12.02 24.31
N SER A 2 -10.76 -12.12 23.18
CA SER A 2 -9.43 -11.53 23.03
C SER A 2 -9.60 -10.01 23.05
N ALA A 3 -9.03 -9.33 24.03
CA ALA A 3 -8.96 -7.88 24.03
C ALA A 3 -7.91 -7.49 22.99
N ALA A 4 -8.34 -7.33 21.73
CA ALA A 4 -7.48 -6.85 20.66
C ALA A 4 -6.93 -5.47 21.07
N ARG A 5 -5.63 -5.43 21.40
CA ARG A 5 -4.93 -4.17 21.66
C ARG A 5 -4.65 -3.55 20.30
N HIS A 6 -5.32 -2.44 20.03
CA HIS A 6 -5.11 -1.70 18.79
C HIS A 6 -4.03 -0.65 19.05
N HIS A 7 -3.01 -0.67 18.20
CA HIS A 7 -1.87 0.24 18.26
C HIS A 7 -1.86 1.11 17.00
N LEU A 8 -1.59 2.39 17.18
CA LEU A 8 -1.29 3.32 16.09
C LEU A 8 0.22 3.38 15.92
N ILE A 9 0.70 3.09 14.71
CA ILE A 9 2.09 3.28 14.34
C ILE A 9 2.17 4.53 13.48
N VAL A 10 2.81 5.57 14.02
CA VAL A 10 3.03 6.83 13.28
C VAL A 10 4.44 6.82 12.72
N ARG A 11 4.54 7.08 11.43
CA ARG A 11 5.80 7.33 10.76
C ARG A 11 6.09 8.82 10.74
N SER A 12 7.28 9.20 11.19
CA SER A 12 7.83 10.53 10.96
C SER A 12 9.19 10.40 10.27
N GLN A 13 9.43 11.27 9.29
CA GLN A 13 10.71 11.37 8.61
C GLN A 13 11.17 12.83 8.73
N SER A 14 12.26 13.05 9.45
CA SER A 14 12.89 14.37 9.50
C SER A 14 14.24 14.31 8.79
N TYR A 15 14.60 15.39 8.09
CA TYR A 15 15.88 15.50 7.40
C TYR A 15 17.10 15.29 8.32
N LEU A 16 16.93 15.43 9.65
CA LEU A 16 18.01 15.36 10.64
C LEU A 16 18.03 14.08 11.49
N ARG A 17 16.89 13.38 11.68
CA ARG A 17 16.79 12.21 12.58
C ARG A 17 16.55 10.87 11.88
N GLY A 18 16.52 10.82 10.55
CA GLY A 18 16.15 9.61 9.83
C GLY A 18 14.68 9.23 10.05
N LEU A 19 14.34 7.97 9.77
CA LEU A 19 13.01 7.43 10.00
C LEU A 19 12.77 7.17 11.50
N CYS A 20 11.64 7.64 12.04
CA CYS A 20 11.16 7.27 13.36
C CYS A 20 9.78 6.62 13.25
N LEU A 21 9.63 5.46 13.91
CA LEU A 21 8.37 4.71 14.00
C LEU A 21 7.92 4.73 15.46
N LEU A 22 6.78 5.36 15.71
CA LEU A 22 6.25 5.57 17.05
C LEU A 22 5.02 4.69 17.26
N ASP A 23 5.08 3.82 18.26
CA ASP A 23 3.94 3.04 18.75
C ASP A 23 3.15 3.85 19.78
N SER A 24 1.83 3.84 19.67
CA SER A 24 0.92 4.41 20.66
C SER A 24 -0.38 3.61 20.78
N PRO A 25 -0.92 3.38 21.99
CA PRO A 25 -2.24 2.76 22.14
C PRO A 25 -3.34 3.65 21.52
N LEU A 26 -4.19 3.09 20.65
CA LEU A 26 -5.25 3.86 19.97
C LEU A 26 -6.19 4.64 20.91
N PRO A 27 -6.66 4.09 22.06
CA PRO A 27 -7.48 4.83 23.01
C PRO A 27 -6.81 6.07 23.60
N SER A 28 -5.47 6.10 23.62
CA SER A 28 -4.73 7.25 24.15
C SER A 28 -4.71 8.44 23.19
N VAL A 29 -4.74 8.18 21.88
CA VAL A 29 -4.65 9.20 20.82
C VAL A 29 -5.92 10.05 20.72
N PHE A 30 -7.08 9.44 20.95
CA PHE A 30 -8.38 10.13 20.88
C PHE A 30 -8.89 10.62 22.24
N SER A 31 -8.07 10.53 23.29
CA SER A 31 -8.43 11.08 24.59
C SER A 31 -8.44 12.61 24.50
N THR A 32 -9.59 13.22 24.76
CA THR A 32 -9.79 14.69 24.76
C THR A 32 -9.11 15.39 25.94
N SER A 33 -8.52 14.63 26.87
CA SER A 33 -7.71 15.15 27.96
C SER A 33 -6.29 15.41 27.47
N ARG A 34 -5.61 16.46 27.96
CA ARG A 34 -4.16 16.69 27.74
C ARG A 34 -3.34 15.58 28.42
N VAL A 35 -3.40 14.37 27.87
CA VAL A 35 -2.61 13.23 28.33
C VAL A 35 -1.31 13.26 27.55
N THR A 36 -0.19 13.27 28.26
CA THR A 36 1.12 13.03 27.66
C THR A 36 1.09 11.64 27.03
N LEU A 37 1.01 11.56 25.71
CA LEU A 37 1.04 10.31 24.96
C LEU A 37 2.38 9.63 25.25
N LYS A 38 2.35 8.45 25.88
CA LYS A 38 3.53 7.59 25.98
C LYS A 38 3.75 6.94 24.63
N GLN A 39 4.55 7.59 23.78
CA GLN A 39 5.01 7.01 22.53
C GLN A 39 6.23 6.14 22.82
N THR A 40 6.24 4.93 22.28
CA THR A 40 7.43 4.07 22.32
C THR A 40 8.07 4.09 20.94
N GLU A 41 9.32 4.51 20.86
CA GLU A 41 10.08 4.38 19.63
C GLU A 41 10.34 2.90 19.35
N LEU A 42 9.93 2.45 18.16
CA LEU A 42 10.12 1.08 17.73
C LEU A 42 11.47 0.96 17.02
N ASN A 43 12.28 0.00 17.46
CA ASN A 43 13.47 -0.40 16.73
C ASN A 43 13.03 -1.12 15.44
N TYR A 44 13.38 -0.54 14.31
CA TYR A 44 13.20 -1.15 12.99
C TYR A 44 14.55 -1.63 12.43
N PRO A 45 14.55 -2.50 11.41
CA PRO A 45 15.80 -2.99 10.83
C PRO A 45 16.63 -1.84 10.25
N VAL A 46 17.88 -1.72 10.71
CA VAL A 46 18.82 -0.63 10.38
C VAL A 46 19.06 -0.47 8.88
N SER A 47 18.85 -1.53 8.08
CA SER A 47 18.98 -1.53 6.62
C SER A 47 18.08 -0.51 5.90
N LEU A 48 17.03 0.01 6.56
CA LEU A 48 16.10 0.96 5.97
C LEU A 48 16.54 2.43 6.05
N ASN A 49 17.62 2.75 6.78
CA ASN A 49 18.03 4.14 7.04
C ASN A 49 19.04 4.68 5.99
N ASN A 50 18.65 4.66 4.71
CA ASN A 50 19.53 5.07 3.60
C ASN A 50 19.19 6.45 3.01
N GLY A 51 18.43 7.28 3.74
CA GLY A 51 17.97 8.61 3.27
C GLY A 51 16.89 8.57 2.18
N CYS A 52 16.54 7.39 1.67
CA CYS A 52 15.46 7.20 0.70
C CYS A 52 14.08 7.28 1.37
N HIS A 53 13.04 7.56 0.59
CA HIS A 53 11.66 7.41 1.05
C HIS A 53 11.34 5.93 1.23
N LEU A 54 10.57 5.60 2.27
CA LEU A 54 10.00 4.28 2.45
C LEU A 54 8.57 4.24 1.91
N LYS A 55 8.15 3.06 1.43
CA LYS A 55 6.76 2.70 1.17
C LYS A 55 6.37 1.64 2.18
N VAL A 56 5.14 1.74 2.69
CA VAL A 56 4.63 0.86 3.75
C VAL A 56 3.21 0.47 3.39
N CYS A 57 2.92 -0.83 3.45
CA CYS A 57 1.56 -1.35 3.46
C CYS A 57 1.41 -2.34 4.62
N SER A 58 0.16 -2.69 4.94
CA SER A 58 -0.15 -3.54 6.09
C SER A 58 -1.29 -4.49 5.82
N CYS A 59 -1.21 -5.69 6.39
CA CYS A 59 -2.30 -6.66 6.48
C CYS A 59 -2.24 -7.30 7.88
N ASP A 60 -3.38 -7.36 8.58
CA ASP A 60 -3.48 -7.97 9.92
C ASP A 60 -2.45 -7.44 10.94
N GLY A 61 -2.10 -6.16 10.84
CA GLY A 61 -1.10 -5.51 11.70
C GLY A 61 0.35 -5.86 11.40
N ILE A 62 0.63 -6.72 10.42
CA ILE A 62 1.96 -6.98 9.88
C ILE A 62 2.24 -5.92 8.81
N LEU A 63 3.43 -5.32 8.89
CA LEU A 63 3.88 -4.28 7.97
C LEU A 63 4.80 -4.87 6.90
N CYS A 64 4.59 -4.49 5.65
CA CYS A 64 5.52 -4.70 4.56
C CYS A 64 6.16 -3.35 4.21
N ILE A 65 7.48 -3.27 4.30
CA ILE A 65 8.25 -2.04 4.19
C ILE A 65 9.30 -2.23 3.10
N ASN A 66 9.35 -1.29 2.14
CA ASN A 66 10.40 -1.25 1.14
C ASN A 66 10.94 0.17 0.96
N THR A 67 12.17 0.29 0.47
CA THR A 67 12.75 1.59 0.11
C THR A 67 12.39 1.94 -1.33
N THR A 68 12.36 3.22 -1.65
CA THR A 68 12.20 3.71 -3.03
C THR A 68 13.54 3.72 -3.79
N SER A 69 14.59 3.09 -3.26
CA SER A 69 15.89 3.02 -3.94
C SER A 69 15.80 2.08 -5.15
N PRO A 70 16.21 2.49 -6.35
CA PRO A 70 16.23 1.61 -7.51
C PRO A 70 17.23 0.46 -7.36
N HIS A 71 18.20 0.57 -6.43
CA HIS A 71 19.20 -0.44 -6.16
C HIS A 71 18.75 -1.48 -5.13
N GLU A 72 17.72 -1.18 -4.33
CA GLU A 72 17.24 -2.05 -3.28
C GLU A 72 15.97 -2.77 -3.73
N ARG A 73 16.13 -4.05 -4.04
CA ARG A 73 15.07 -4.89 -4.63
C ARG A 73 14.49 -5.89 -3.65
N SER A 74 14.54 -5.60 -2.35
CA SER A 74 13.94 -6.43 -1.32
C SER A 74 13.02 -5.58 -0.45
N ALA A 75 12.06 -6.24 0.19
CA ALA A 75 11.19 -5.66 1.19
C ALA A 75 11.32 -6.45 2.49
N ILE A 76 10.89 -5.81 3.57
CA ILE A 76 10.92 -6.38 4.91
C ILE A 76 9.47 -6.57 5.36
N LEU A 77 9.16 -7.77 5.84
CA LEU A 77 7.98 -8.01 6.65
C LEU A 77 8.34 -7.82 8.11
N TRP A 78 7.56 -7.02 8.82
CA TRP A 78 7.78 -6.70 10.22
C TRP A 78 6.48 -6.85 10.98
N ASN A 79 6.51 -7.66 12.04
CA ASN A 79 5.42 -7.74 13.00
C ASN A 79 5.82 -6.91 14.24
N PRO A 80 5.26 -5.70 14.42
CA PRO A 80 5.61 -4.83 15.53
C PRO A 80 5.23 -5.42 16.90
N SER A 81 4.15 -6.21 16.97
CA SER A 81 3.66 -6.83 18.20
C SER A 81 4.62 -7.87 18.76
N PHE A 82 5.25 -8.66 17.88
CA PHE A 82 6.27 -9.64 18.28
C PHE A 82 7.70 -9.13 18.14
N ARG A 83 7.88 -7.90 17.62
CA ARG A 83 9.19 -7.29 17.32
C ARG A 83 10.08 -8.20 16.47
N ASN A 84 9.47 -9.02 15.60
CA ASN A 84 10.18 -9.88 14.67
C ASN A 84 10.10 -9.29 13.26
N PHE A 85 11.11 -9.55 12.45
CA PHE A 85 11.09 -9.21 11.04
C PHE A 85 11.65 -10.35 10.21
N LYS A 86 11.26 -10.35 8.93
CA LYS A 86 11.77 -11.23 7.89
C LYS A 86 12.14 -10.37 6.68
N ILE A 87 13.37 -10.51 6.20
CA ILE A 87 13.78 -9.94 4.92
C ILE A 87 13.29 -10.88 3.82
N LEU A 88 12.62 -10.34 2.82
CA LEU A 88 12.15 -11.12 1.67
C LEU A 88 13.31 -11.47 0.74
N PRO A 89 13.22 -12.60 0.01
CA PRO A 89 14.19 -12.88 -1.05
C PRO A 89 14.24 -11.69 -2.04
N PRO A 90 15.43 -11.34 -2.55
CA PRO A 90 15.54 -10.28 -3.54
C PRO A 90 14.74 -10.63 -4.79
N LEU A 91 14.23 -9.63 -5.49
CA LEU A 91 13.63 -9.84 -6.81
C LEU A 91 14.70 -10.34 -7.78
N GLU A 92 14.54 -11.57 -8.26
CA GLU A 92 15.43 -12.18 -9.25
C GLU A 92 15.17 -11.68 -10.67
N PHE A 93 14.11 -10.91 -10.86
CA PHE A 93 13.74 -10.38 -12.17
C PHE A 93 14.57 -9.13 -12.50
N GLU A 94 15.30 -9.20 -13.62
CA GLU A 94 15.81 -8.01 -14.29
C GLU A 94 14.62 -7.32 -14.97
N TRP A 95 14.07 -6.30 -14.32
CA TRP A 95 13.14 -5.39 -14.96
C TRP A 95 13.93 -4.40 -15.81
N GLU A 96 13.37 -4.03 -16.96
CA GLU A 96 14.07 -3.23 -17.96
C GLU A 96 14.69 -1.94 -17.37
N TYR A 97 15.83 -1.52 -17.93
CA TYR A 97 16.45 -0.25 -17.60
C TYR A 97 15.46 0.91 -17.81
N GLY A 98 15.31 1.76 -16.78
CA GLY A 98 14.35 2.87 -16.80
C GLY A 98 12.99 2.54 -16.18
N THR A 99 12.90 1.51 -15.34
CA THR A 99 11.74 1.18 -14.51
C THR A 99 11.72 1.93 -13.18
N ALA A 100 10.51 2.33 -12.76
CA ALA A 100 10.28 2.90 -11.44
C ALA A 100 10.64 1.90 -10.32
N PRO A 101 10.93 2.36 -9.10
CA PRO A 101 11.26 1.44 -8.02
C PRO A 101 10.07 0.51 -7.77
N PRO A 102 10.31 -0.79 -7.49
CA PRO A 102 9.25 -1.75 -7.20
C PRO A 102 8.33 -1.23 -6.10
N ILE A 103 7.02 -1.41 -6.31
CA ILE A 103 6.02 -1.12 -5.30
C ILE A 103 5.52 -2.45 -4.74
N TYR A 104 5.70 -2.62 -3.44
CA TYR A 104 5.24 -3.81 -2.72
C TYR A 104 3.88 -3.56 -2.10
N SER A 105 3.04 -4.58 -2.17
CA SER A 105 1.71 -4.64 -1.58
C SER A 105 1.58 -5.96 -0.84
N PHE A 106 0.77 -5.99 0.21
CA PHE A 106 0.70 -7.13 1.11
C PHE A 106 -0.75 -7.44 1.45
N GLY A 107 -1.10 -8.72 1.42
CA GLY A 107 -2.46 -9.18 1.69
C GLY A 107 -2.50 -10.65 2.06
N TYR A 108 -3.66 -11.09 2.51
CA TYR A 108 -3.89 -12.47 2.94
C TYR A 108 -4.79 -13.20 1.94
N ASP A 109 -4.33 -14.36 1.48
CA ASP A 109 -5.10 -15.25 0.62
C ASP A 109 -5.82 -16.28 1.50
N HIS A 110 -7.14 -16.09 1.63
CA HIS A 110 -8.01 -16.94 2.43
C HIS A 110 -8.14 -18.38 1.87
N PHE A 111 -7.86 -18.60 0.58
CA PHE A 111 -8.02 -19.91 -0.04
C PHE A 111 -6.88 -20.87 0.33
N ILE A 112 -5.64 -20.37 0.33
CA ILE A 112 -4.45 -21.16 0.69
C ILE A 112 -3.98 -20.94 2.14
N ASP A 113 -4.71 -20.15 2.92
CA ASP A 113 -4.38 -19.78 4.31
C ASP A 113 -2.94 -19.25 4.44
N SER A 114 -2.57 -18.30 3.59
CA SER A 114 -1.22 -17.73 3.60
C SER A 114 -1.20 -16.29 3.14
N TYR A 115 -0.19 -15.55 3.61
CA TYR A 115 0.04 -14.19 3.15
C TYR A 115 0.74 -14.18 1.79
N LYS A 116 0.33 -13.24 0.93
CA LYS A 116 0.98 -12.96 -0.34
C LYS A 116 1.56 -11.55 -0.33
N ILE A 117 2.76 -11.45 -0.88
CA ILE A 117 3.44 -10.21 -1.18
C ILE A 117 3.36 -10.04 -2.69
N ILE A 118 2.79 -8.93 -3.13
CA ILE A 118 2.66 -8.58 -4.54
C ILE A 118 3.62 -7.45 -4.81
N VAL A 119 4.41 -7.57 -5.86
CA VAL A 119 5.24 -6.49 -6.35
C VAL A 119 4.77 -6.08 -7.73
N VAL A 120 4.70 -4.77 -7.97
CA VAL A 120 4.38 -4.21 -9.28
C VAL A 120 5.55 -3.36 -9.77
N SER A 121 5.79 -3.43 -11.09
CA SER A 121 6.79 -2.65 -11.80
C SER A 121 6.16 -1.91 -12.97
N SER A 122 6.54 -0.66 -13.18
CA SER A 122 6.15 0.12 -14.36
C SER A 122 7.33 0.93 -14.87
N ALA A 123 7.46 1.10 -16.19
CA ALA A 123 8.45 1.98 -16.80
C ALA A 123 8.24 3.45 -16.37
N TYR A 124 9.33 4.23 -16.21
CA TYR A 124 9.23 5.64 -15.83
C TYR A 124 8.58 6.52 -16.92
N TRP A 125 8.87 6.22 -18.19
CA TRP A 125 8.61 7.12 -19.33
C TRP A 125 7.88 6.45 -20.48
N LYS A 126 7.42 5.21 -20.31
CA LYS A 126 6.74 4.46 -21.35
C LYS A 126 5.37 4.00 -20.84
N THR A 127 4.38 4.03 -21.72
CA THR A 127 3.03 3.47 -21.50
C THR A 127 3.04 1.95 -21.68
N GLU A 128 4.03 1.28 -21.10
CA GLU A 128 4.13 -0.17 -21.12
C GLU A 128 3.19 -0.78 -20.07
N LYS A 129 3.02 -2.10 -20.17
CA LYS A 129 2.22 -2.85 -19.22
C LYS A 129 2.92 -2.92 -17.87
N ILE A 130 2.12 -3.09 -16.82
CA ILE A 130 2.62 -3.19 -15.45
C ILE A 130 2.91 -4.67 -15.16
N GLU A 131 4.18 -5.00 -14.96
CA GLU A 131 4.60 -6.34 -14.58
C GLU A 131 4.24 -6.62 -13.12
N VAL A 132 3.85 -7.86 -12.83
CA VAL A 132 3.43 -8.26 -11.49
C VAL A 132 4.15 -9.54 -11.06
N GLY A 133 4.78 -9.47 -9.89
CA GLY A 133 5.39 -10.60 -9.21
C GLY A 133 4.64 -10.94 -7.92
N VAL A 134 4.59 -12.22 -7.59
CA VAL A 134 3.95 -12.75 -6.38
C VAL A 134 4.95 -13.59 -5.61
N HIS A 135 5.00 -13.36 -4.30
CA HIS A 135 5.68 -14.21 -3.34
C HIS A 135 4.68 -14.66 -2.28
N SER A 136 4.55 -15.96 -2.07
CA SER A 136 3.71 -16.52 -1.00
C SER A 136 4.57 -16.79 0.23
N LEU A 137 4.13 -16.35 1.40
CA LEU A 137 4.88 -16.52 2.63
C LEU A 137 5.06 -18.01 2.93
N GLY A 138 6.31 -18.41 3.21
CA GLY A 138 6.69 -19.81 3.42
C GLY A 138 7.39 -20.44 2.21
N THR A 139 7.32 -19.79 1.05
CA THR A 139 8.17 -20.12 -0.11
C THR A 139 9.45 -19.28 -0.10
N ASN A 140 10.40 -19.59 -1.00
CA ASN A 140 11.64 -18.84 -1.16
C ASN A 140 11.74 -18.07 -2.49
N ASP A 141 10.77 -18.26 -3.39
CA ASP A 141 10.88 -17.78 -4.77
C ASP A 141 9.82 -16.73 -5.08
N TRP A 142 10.13 -15.87 -6.05
CA TRP A 142 9.17 -15.00 -6.71
C TRP A 142 8.68 -15.66 -7.98
N ARG A 143 7.39 -15.51 -8.29
CA ARG A 143 6.84 -15.92 -9.59
C ARG A 143 6.12 -14.77 -10.26
N ARG A 144 6.19 -14.71 -11.59
CA ARG A 144 5.44 -13.75 -12.39
C ARG A 144 4.01 -14.25 -12.59
N ILE A 145 3.06 -13.32 -12.59
CA ILE A 145 1.68 -13.56 -13.05
C ILE A 145 1.41 -12.69 -14.27
N HIS A 146 0.19 -12.79 -14.82
CA HIS A 146 -0.21 -11.94 -15.93
C HIS A 146 -0.05 -10.45 -15.58
N GLU A 147 0.36 -9.66 -16.56
CA GLU A 147 0.50 -8.21 -16.43
C GLU A 147 -0.87 -7.57 -16.16
N ILE A 148 -0.88 -6.40 -15.52
CA ILE A 148 -2.13 -5.64 -15.34
C ILE A 148 -2.67 -5.24 -16.73
N PRO A 149 -3.97 -5.47 -17.03
CA PRO A 149 -4.53 -5.27 -18.37
C PRO A 149 -4.78 -3.79 -18.73
N ILE A 150 -4.04 -2.86 -18.13
CA ILE A 150 -4.03 -1.44 -18.47
C ILE A 150 -2.61 -0.89 -18.37
N SER A 151 -2.30 0.07 -19.24
CA SER A 151 -1.05 0.83 -19.16
C SER A 151 -1.23 2.01 -18.20
N GLY A 152 -0.17 2.33 -17.47
CA GLY A 152 -0.19 3.46 -16.56
C GLY A 152 0.87 3.31 -15.47
N LYS A 153 0.72 4.12 -14.43
CA LYS A 153 1.67 4.15 -13.32
C LYS A 153 0.96 3.95 -11.99
N ILE A 154 1.50 3.04 -11.19
CA ILE A 154 1.15 2.89 -9.78
C ILE A 154 2.16 3.71 -8.99
N LEU A 155 1.67 4.52 -8.04
CA LEU A 155 2.52 5.41 -7.23
C LEU A 155 2.61 4.96 -5.77
N GLU A 156 1.60 4.24 -5.28
CA GLU A 156 1.47 3.82 -3.89
C GLU A 156 1.23 2.31 -3.78
N SER A 157 1.60 1.76 -2.62
CA SER A 157 1.29 0.37 -2.28
C SER A 157 -0.21 0.11 -2.32
N GLY A 158 -0.59 -1.10 -2.71
CA GLY A 158 -1.99 -1.48 -2.83
C GLY A 158 -2.64 -1.71 -1.47
N ILE A 159 -3.94 -1.46 -1.41
CA ILE A 159 -4.74 -1.62 -0.20
C ILE A 159 -5.44 -2.98 -0.21
N PHE A 160 -5.23 -3.77 0.83
CA PHE A 160 -5.90 -5.04 1.02
C PHE A 160 -7.33 -4.84 1.54
N VAL A 161 -8.33 -5.24 0.76
CA VAL A 161 -9.76 -5.20 1.11
C VAL A 161 -10.46 -6.41 0.50
N SER A 162 -11.27 -7.11 1.29
CA SER A 162 -12.12 -8.22 0.83
C SER A 162 -11.39 -9.30 0.01
N GLY A 163 -10.21 -9.75 0.46
CA GLY A 163 -9.42 -10.78 -0.22
C GLY A 163 -8.68 -10.31 -1.48
N THR A 164 -8.64 -9.00 -1.73
CA THR A 164 -8.03 -8.42 -2.93
C THR A 164 -7.03 -7.31 -2.58
N ILE A 165 -6.11 -7.01 -3.49
CA ILE A 165 -5.25 -5.83 -3.41
C ILE A 165 -5.67 -4.80 -4.46
N ASN A 166 -5.82 -3.56 -4.03
CA ASN A 166 -6.40 -2.48 -4.83
C ASN A 166 -5.40 -1.34 -5.03
N TRP A 167 -5.18 -0.92 -6.28
CA TRP A 167 -4.31 0.20 -6.65
C TRP A 167 -5.06 1.26 -7.46
N LEU A 168 -4.61 2.51 -7.36
CA LEU A 168 -4.86 3.52 -8.38
C LEU A 168 -3.78 3.43 -9.44
N VAL A 169 -4.21 3.21 -10.69
CA VAL A 169 -3.33 3.24 -11.86
C VAL A 169 -3.61 4.53 -12.61
N PHE A 170 -2.61 5.41 -12.66
CA PHE A 170 -2.71 6.72 -13.32
C PHE A 170 -2.34 6.61 -14.79
N ASP A 171 -3.16 7.23 -15.65
CA ASP A 171 -2.85 7.36 -17.07
C ASP A 171 -1.77 8.42 -17.28
N ILE A 172 -0.60 7.98 -17.72
CA ILE A 172 0.55 8.86 -17.99
C ILE A 172 0.51 9.51 -19.37
N SER A 173 -0.30 8.99 -20.31
CA SER A 173 -0.41 9.54 -21.66
C SER A 173 -1.07 10.92 -21.67
N ASN A 174 -1.95 11.15 -20.70
CA ASN A 174 -2.60 12.43 -20.47
C ASN A 174 -2.32 12.88 -19.04
N TRP A 175 -1.04 13.20 -18.76
CA TRP A 175 -0.60 13.63 -17.43
C TRP A 175 -1.60 14.63 -16.86
N SER A 176 -1.87 15.73 -17.57
CA SER A 176 -2.78 16.82 -17.17
C SER A 176 -4.18 16.42 -16.69
N SER A 177 -4.68 15.25 -17.08
CA SER A 177 -6.05 14.82 -16.72
C SER A 177 -6.17 14.26 -15.31
N GLY A 178 -5.06 13.80 -14.70
CA GLY A 178 -5.11 13.14 -13.39
C GLY A 178 -5.95 11.87 -13.35
N LEU A 179 -6.38 11.34 -14.51
CA LEU A 179 -7.27 10.18 -14.60
C LEU A 179 -6.57 8.96 -14.02
N ALA A 180 -7.27 8.30 -13.11
CA ALA A 180 -6.86 7.06 -12.50
C ALA A 180 -7.94 6.00 -12.69
N THR A 181 -7.55 4.74 -12.72
CA THR A 181 -8.46 3.58 -12.65
C THR A 181 -8.13 2.78 -11.41
N ILE A 182 -9.16 2.35 -10.67
CA ILE A 182 -8.95 1.40 -9.57
C ILE A 182 -8.84 0.00 -10.16
N VAL A 183 -7.69 -0.63 -9.99
CA VAL A 183 -7.47 -2.03 -10.35
C VAL A 183 -7.41 -2.86 -9.08
N SER A 184 -8.19 -3.93 -9.06
CA SER A 184 -8.24 -4.92 -7.99
C SER A 184 -7.67 -6.24 -8.49
N LEU A 185 -6.71 -6.80 -7.76
CA LEU A 185 -6.19 -8.16 -7.93
C LEU A 185 -6.83 -9.08 -6.89
N ASP A 186 -7.57 -10.07 -7.36
CA ASP A 186 -8.08 -11.18 -6.54
C ASP A 186 -6.89 -12.08 -6.16
N LEU A 187 -6.62 -12.25 -4.87
CA LEU A 187 -5.45 -13.02 -4.43
C LEU A 187 -5.62 -14.52 -4.60
N GLU A 188 -6.85 -15.04 -4.58
CA GLU A 188 -7.13 -16.46 -4.77
C GLU A 188 -7.00 -16.82 -6.25
N LYS A 189 -7.65 -16.03 -7.13
CA LYS A 189 -7.73 -16.31 -8.57
C LYS A 189 -6.59 -15.72 -9.38
N GLU A 190 -5.88 -14.77 -8.81
CA GLU A 190 -4.79 -14.02 -9.45
C GLU A 190 -5.23 -13.35 -10.76
N SER A 191 -6.47 -12.85 -10.72
CA SER A 191 -7.15 -12.20 -11.82
C SER A 191 -7.45 -10.75 -11.48
N TYR A 192 -7.42 -9.90 -12.50
CA TYR A 192 -7.67 -8.47 -12.36
C TYR A 192 -9.12 -8.11 -12.67
N ARG A 193 -9.63 -7.12 -11.96
CA ARG A 193 -10.86 -6.42 -12.33
C ARG A 193 -10.72 -4.92 -12.08
N MET A 194 -11.40 -4.13 -12.89
CA MET A 194 -11.51 -2.69 -12.66
C MET A 194 -12.69 -2.43 -11.73
N LEU A 195 -12.51 -1.57 -10.74
CA LEU A 195 -13.58 -1.16 -9.84
C LEU A 195 -14.15 0.19 -10.27
N PRO A 196 -15.46 0.40 -10.07
CA PRO A 196 -16.06 1.70 -10.30
C PRO A 196 -15.55 2.72 -9.27
N GLN A 197 -15.38 3.95 -9.72
CA GLN A 197 -15.05 5.10 -8.88
C GLN A 197 -16.32 5.89 -8.53
N PRO A 198 -16.29 6.68 -7.44
CA PRO A 198 -17.31 7.68 -7.20
C PRO A 198 -17.25 8.76 -8.27
N ASP A 199 -18.31 9.56 -8.36
CA ASP A 199 -18.32 10.75 -9.20
C ASP A 199 -17.49 11.85 -8.50
N LEU A 200 -16.19 11.84 -8.77
CA LEU A 200 -15.25 12.83 -8.26
C LEU A 200 -15.41 14.14 -9.04
N GLU A 201 -15.34 15.27 -8.32
CA GLU A 201 -15.42 16.60 -8.94
C GLU A 201 -14.20 16.85 -9.83
N TRP A 202 -13.03 16.37 -9.40
CA TRP A 202 -11.79 16.43 -10.17
C TRP A 202 -10.98 15.14 -10.03
N HIS A 203 -10.41 14.70 -11.15
CA HIS A 203 -9.40 13.64 -11.14
C HIS A 203 -8.02 14.27 -10.96
N THR A 204 -7.28 13.83 -9.95
CA THR A 204 -5.96 14.38 -9.62
C THR A 204 -5.03 13.28 -9.16
N TRP A 205 -3.73 13.46 -9.43
CA TRP A 205 -2.68 12.56 -8.92
C TRP A 205 -2.48 12.63 -7.41
N LYS A 206 -3.15 13.59 -6.75
CA LYS A 206 -3.20 13.70 -5.29
C LYS A 206 -4.14 12.66 -4.66
N ASN A 207 -4.97 11.99 -5.47
CA ASN A 207 -5.89 10.98 -4.96
C ASN A 207 -5.13 9.76 -4.48
N SER A 208 -5.55 9.24 -3.34
CA SER A 208 -4.97 8.03 -2.76
C SER A 208 -6.05 7.07 -2.29
N LEU A 209 -5.73 5.78 -2.29
CA LEU A 209 -6.58 4.76 -1.70
C LEU A 209 -6.24 4.57 -0.23
N GLY A 210 -7.25 4.19 0.54
CA GLY A 210 -7.05 3.64 1.86
C GLY A 210 -8.13 2.61 2.19
N MET A 211 -8.08 2.16 3.43
CA MET A 211 -9.12 1.34 4.03
C MET A 211 -9.64 2.02 5.28
N LEU A 212 -10.95 2.10 5.39
CA LEU A 212 -11.63 2.64 6.54
C LEU A 212 -12.84 1.77 6.88
N ARG A 213 -12.85 1.22 8.11
CA ARG A 213 -13.91 0.30 8.57
C ARG A 213 -14.09 -0.89 7.62
N ASP A 214 -12.97 -1.50 7.24
CA ASP A 214 -12.91 -2.64 6.31
C ASP A 214 -13.47 -2.36 4.90
N CYS A 215 -13.74 -1.08 4.58
CA CYS A 215 -14.22 -0.64 3.28
C CYS A 215 -13.08 0.06 2.54
N LEU A 216 -13.02 -0.12 1.22
CA LEU A 216 -12.12 0.65 0.37
C LEU A 216 -12.56 2.12 0.37
N CYS A 217 -11.61 3.04 0.53
CA CYS A 217 -11.88 4.47 0.49
C CYS A 217 -10.94 5.20 -0.47
N ILE A 218 -11.40 6.35 -0.98
CA ILE A 218 -10.59 7.31 -1.72
C ILE A 218 -10.49 8.57 -0.87
N PHE A 219 -9.26 9.04 -0.69
CA PHE A 219 -8.98 10.40 -0.24
C PHE A 219 -8.83 11.26 -1.48
N ASP A 220 -9.81 12.11 -1.74
CA ASP A 220 -9.80 13.06 -2.85
C ASP A 220 -9.05 14.33 -2.41
N GLY A 221 -7.92 14.58 -3.06
CA GLY A 221 -7.03 15.71 -2.80
C GLY A 221 -7.15 16.81 -3.83
N SER A 222 -8.32 16.95 -4.45
CA SER A 222 -8.59 17.98 -5.47
C SER A 222 -8.54 19.41 -4.92
N ASP A 223 -8.94 19.60 -3.67
CA ASP A 223 -8.77 20.84 -2.92
C ASP A 223 -7.40 20.85 -2.20
N ASP A 224 -6.69 21.98 -2.25
CA ASP A 224 -5.38 22.13 -1.60
C ASP A 224 -5.48 22.24 -0.06
N MET A 225 -6.67 22.53 0.47
CA MET A 225 -6.93 22.75 1.89
C MET A 225 -7.72 21.62 2.55
N PHE A 226 -8.51 20.87 1.79
CA PHE A 226 -9.39 19.83 2.32
C PHE A 226 -9.27 18.51 1.57
N PHE A 227 -9.46 17.41 2.30
CA PHE A 227 -9.60 16.09 1.70
C PHE A 227 -11.02 15.60 1.90
N ASP A 228 -11.67 15.28 0.79
CA ASP A 228 -12.93 14.55 0.84
C ASP A 228 -12.63 13.05 0.96
N VAL A 229 -13.41 12.36 1.79
CA VAL A 229 -13.27 10.92 1.97
C VAL A 229 -14.51 10.22 1.43
N TRP A 230 -14.31 9.41 0.40
CA TRP A 230 -15.35 8.56 -0.17
C TRP A 230 -15.14 7.13 0.29
N ILE A 231 -16.21 6.45 0.72
CA ILE A 231 -16.16 5.03 1.15
C ILE A 231 -17.08 4.19 0.28
N MET A 232 -16.57 3.07 -0.22
CA MET A 232 -17.32 2.02 -0.93
C MET A 232 -17.87 1.02 0.09
N LYS A 233 -19.12 1.19 0.53
CA LYS A 233 -19.74 0.34 1.56
C LYS A 233 -19.96 -1.10 1.11
N GLU A 234 -20.23 -1.28 -0.18
CA GLU A 234 -20.39 -2.60 -0.78
C GLU A 234 -19.29 -2.78 -1.83
N TYR A 235 -18.35 -3.66 -1.53
CA TYR A 235 -17.14 -3.79 -2.32
C TYR A 235 -17.43 -4.19 -3.78
N GLY A 236 -17.01 -3.34 -4.72
CA GLY A 236 -17.24 -3.45 -6.16
C GLY A 236 -18.53 -2.79 -6.67
N ASN A 237 -19.38 -2.25 -5.80
CA ASN A 237 -20.62 -1.58 -6.20
C ASN A 237 -20.45 -0.06 -6.29
N ARG A 238 -20.69 0.52 -7.48
CA ARG A 238 -20.60 1.96 -7.73
C ARG A 238 -21.57 2.77 -6.87
N GLU A 239 -22.80 2.29 -6.72
CA GLU A 239 -23.87 3.01 -6.03
C GLU A 239 -23.63 3.07 -4.51
N SER A 240 -22.71 2.25 -4.01
CA SER A 240 -22.39 2.18 -2.58
C SER A 240 -21.38 3.24 -2.11
N TRP A 241 -20.78 3.99 -3.04
CA TRP A 241 -19.88 5.08 -2.70
C TRP A 241 -20.64 6.18 -1.95
N THR A 242 -20.19 6.51 -0.75
CA THR A 242 -20.74 7.61 0.06
C THR A 242 -19.61 8.52 0.51
N LYS A 243 -19.78 9.84 0.36
CA LYS A 243 -18.91 10.87 0.95
C LYS A 243 -19.16 10.94 2.46
N LEU A 244 -18.10 10.98 3.26
CA LEU A 244 -18.15 11.14 4.72
C LEU A 244 -18.37 12.59 5.16
#